data_AF-A0A3B1D4H3-F1
#
_entry.id   AF-A0A3B1D4H3-F1
#
_cell.length_a   1.000
_cell.length_b   1.000
_cell.length_c   1.000
_cell.angle_alpha   90.00
_cell.angle_beta   90.00
_cell.angle_gamma   90.00
#
_symmetry.space_group_name_H-M   'P 1'
#
loop_
_entity.id
_entity.type
_entity.pdbx_description
1 polymer ?
#
loop_
_entity_poly.entity_id
_entity_poly.type
_entity_poly.pdbx_seq_one_letter_code
_entity_poly.pdbx_strand_id
1 'polypeptide(L)'
;MAYECIIRAEAVTHYLKTDFGAVSSQYENEEEYLNGILNYVMEIENDIEDYLDSWSILDETDVDIFLKRINEVKEFIKRTINTPLKERGEPAL
;
A
#
# COMPACT_ATOMS: atom_id res chain seq x y z
N MET A 1 -10.02 1.58 8.91
CA MET A 1 -8.55 1.82 8.70
C MET A 1 -8.00 1.27 7.38
N ALA A 2 -8.50 0.19 6.79
CA ALA A 2 -8.02 -0.29 5.49
C ALA A 2 -8.10 0.75 4.34
N TYR A 3 -9.17 1.56 4.32
CA TYR A 3 -9.29 2.68 3.38
C TYR A 3 -8.16 3.71 3.52
N GLU A 4 -7.69 3.97 4.74
CA GLU A 4 -6.56 4.88 4.99
C GLU A 4 -5.25 4.34 4.38
N CYS A 5 -5.11 3.01 4.20
CA CYS A 5 -3.98 2.45 3.47
C CYS A 5 -4.01 2.87 1.99
N ILE A 6 -5.20 2.94 1.38
CA ILE A 6 -5.40 3.40 -0.01
C ILE A 6 -5.07 4.90 -0.13
N ILE A 7 -5.52 5.72 0.83
CA ILE A 7 -5.21 7.15 0.86
C ILE A 7 -3.71 7.39 1.01
N ARG A 8 -3.03 6.64 1.88
CA ARG A 8 -1.58 6.76 2.07
C ARG A 8 -0.79 6.27 0.87
N ALA A 9 -1.28 5.26 0.15
CA ALA A 9 -0.68 4.82 -1.11
C ALA A 9 -0.64 5.94 -2.15
N GLU A 10 -1.67 6.80 -2.21
CA GLU A 10 -1.70 7.96 -3.12
C GLU A 10 -0.54 8.94 -2.89
N ALA A 11 -0.10 9.10 -1.64
CA ALA A 11 1.04 9.94 -1.30
C ALA A 11 2.39 9.34 -1.76
N VAL A 12 2.43 8.03 -2.00
CA VAL A 12 3.57 7.37 -2.64
C VAL A 12 3.49 7.63 -4.15
N THR A 13 2.42 7.16 -4.78
CA THR A 13 2.11 7.37 -6.20
C THR A 13 0.65 7.03 -6.48
N HIS A 14 0.05 7.69 -7.47
CA HIS A 14 -1.33 7.42 -7.89
C HIS A 14 -1.53 5.96 -8.37
N TYR A 15 -0.49 5.33 -8.93
CA TYR A 15 -0.55 3.93 -9.36
C TYR A 15 -0.73 2.96 -8.19
N LEU A 16 -0.06 3.20 -7.06
CA LEU A 16 -0.15 2.33 -5.89
C LEU A 16 -1.54 2.40 -5.25
N LYS A 17 -2.17 3.59 -5.24
CA LYS A 17 -3.57 3.75 -4.86
C LYS A 17 -4.48 2.91 -5.75
N THR A 18 -4.23 2.97 -7.06
CA THR A 18 -5.00 2.23 -8.06
C THR A 18 -4.86 0.73 -7.86
N ASP A 19 -3.64 0.24 -7.64
CA ASP A 19 -3.36 -1.17 -7.36
C ASP A 19 -4.09 -1.64 -6.10
N PHE A 20 -3.96 -0.92 -4.98
CA PHE A 20 -4.65 -1.25 -3.74
C PHE A 20 -6.17 -1.30 -3.93
N GLY A 21 -6.72 -0.31 -4.64
CA GLY A 21 -8.15 -0.28 -4.98
C GLY A 21 -8.57 -1.46 -5.85
N ALA A 22 -7.79 -1.79 -6.89
CA ALA A 22 -8.09 -2.87 -7.83
C ALA A 22 -8.10 -4.23 -7.14
N VAL A 23 -7.07 -4.53 -6.33
CA VAL A 23 -6.96 -5.81 -5.62
C VAL A 23 -7.96 -5.96 -4.49
N SER A 24 -8.57 -4.87 -4.00
CA SER A 24 -9.58 -4.95 -2.92
C SER A 24 -10.75 -5.88 -3.26
N SER A 25 -11.12 -5.94 -4.54
CA SER A 25 -12.20 -6.82 -5.03
C SER A 25 -11.87 -8.31 -5.00
N GLN A 26 -10.60 -8.67 -4.79
CA GLN A 26 -10.11 -10.05 -4.80
C GLN A 26 -10.14 -10.71 -3.42
N TYR A 27 -10.46 -9.95 -2.37
CA TYR A 27 -10.43 -10.43 -0.98
C TYR A 27 -11.82 -10.40 -0.36
N GLU A 28 -12.14 -11.39 0.47
CA GLU A 28 -13.48 -11.52 1.05
C GLU A 28 -13.70 -10.59 2.24
N ASN A 29 -12.64 -10.21 2.93
CA ASN A 29 -12.71 -9.42 4.15
C ASN A 29 -11.48 -8.51 4.34
N GLU A 30 -11.58 -7.62 5.33
CA GLU A 30 -10.53 -6.62 5.62
C GLU A 30 -9.18 -7.24 6.00
N GLU A 31 -9.17 -8.35 6.73
CA GLU A 31 -7.91 -8.97 7.17
C GLU A 31 -7.16 -9.60 6.00
N GLU A 32 -7.87 -10.32 5.12
CA GLU A 32 -7.29 -10.85 3.88
C GLU A 32 -6.76 -9.73 3.00
N TYR A 33 -7.54 -8.66 2.82
CA TYR A 33 -7.12 -7.50 2.05
C TYR A 33 -5.84 -6.87 2.60
N LEU A 34 -5.78 -6.61 3.92
CA LEU A 34 -4.62 -5.99 4.56
C LEU A 34 -3.36 -6.86 4.45
N ASN A 35 -3.49 -8.18 4.61
CA ASN A 35 -2.37 -9.10 4.41
C ASN A 35 -1.93 -9.16 2.94
N GLY A 36 -2.89 -9.13 2.02
CA GLY A 36 -2.64 -9.08 0.58
C GLY A 36 -1.83 -7.85 0.16
N ILE A 37 -2.27 -6.65 0.55
CA ILE A 37 -1.53 -5.42 0.24
C ILE A 37 -0.20 -5.32 1.00
N LEU A 38 -0.07 -5.94 2.19
CA LEU A 38 1.22 -6.03 2.87
C LEU A 38 2.22 -6.84 2.04
N ASN A 39 1.80 -7.99 1.53
CA ASN A 39 2.63 -8.82 0.65
C ASN A 39 3.01 -8.07 -0.63
N TYR A 40 2.04 -7.40 -1.26
CA TYR A 40 2.29 -6.60 -2.46
C TYR A 40 3.32 -5.48 -2.21
N VAL A 41 3.22 -4.77 -1.09
CA VAL A 41 4.20 -3.74 -0.71
C VAL A 41 5.58 -4.35 -0.44
N MET A 42 5.66 -5.55 0.12
CA MET A 42 6.94 -6.25 0.31
C MET A 42 7.55 -6.71 -1.02
N GLU A 43 6.73 -7.10 -2.00
CA GLU A 43 7.21 -7.41 -3.36
C GLU A 43 7.79 -6.17 -4.03
N ILE A 44 7.08 -5.03 -3.96
CA ILE A 44 7.59 -3.74 -4.46
C ILE A 44 8.89 -3.36 -3.78
N GLU A 45 9.01 -3.50 -2.46
CA GLU A 45 10.24 -3.19 -1.72
C GLU A 45 11.44 -4.05 -2.17
N ASN A 46 11.20 -5.31 -2.54
CA ASN A 46 12.26 -6.21 -3.00
C ASN A 46 12.76 -5.86 -4.41
N ASP A 47 11.92 -5.26 -5.25
CA ASP A 47 12.28 -4.84 -6.61
C ASP A 47 11.58 -3.54 -7.03
N ILE A 48 12.06 -2.43 -6.46
CA ILE A 48 11.46 -1.11 -6.66
C ILE A 48 11.62 -0.64 -8.11
N GLU A 49 12.78 -0.91 -8.72
CA GLU A 49 13.05 -0.48 -10.08
C GLU A 49 12.11 -1.17 -11.07
N ASP A 50 11.87 -2.48 -10.92
CA ASP A 50 10.90 -3.21 -11.75
C ASP A 50 9.47 -2.67 -11.60
N TYR A 51 9.01 -2.40 -10.37
CA TYR A 51 7.70 -1.80 -10.15
C TYR A 51 7.59 -0.42 -10.84
N LEU A 52 8.59 0.45 -10.67
CA LEU A 52 8.58 1.79 -11.26
C LEU A 52 8.68 1.75 -12.79
N ASP A 53 9.46 0.82 -13.35
CA ASP A 53 9.58 0.63 -14.79
C ASP A 53 8.30 0.07 -15.41
N SER A 54 7.61 -0.84 -14.72
CA SER A 54 6.30 -1.38 -15.16
C SER A 54 5.24 -0.30 -15.35
N TRP A 55 5.34 0.80 -14.58
CA TRP A 55 4.51 1.99 -14.70
C TRP A 55 5.15 3.11 -15.54
N SER A 56 6.33 2.88 -16.11
CA SER A 56 7.10 3.83 -16.92
C SER A 56 7.38 5.16 -16.19
N ILE A 57 7.66 5.09 -14.88
CA ILE A 57 7.96 6.24 -14.03
C ILE A 57 9.33 6.17 -13.36
N LEU A 58 10.14 5.15 -13.65
CA LEU A 58 11.47 4.97 -13.05
C LEU A 58 12.37 6.19 -13.26
N ASP A 59 12.45 6.69 -14.51
CA ASP A 59 13.31 7.84 -14.85
C ASP A 59 12.85 9.16 -14.22
N GLU A 60 11.58 9.25 -13.80
CA GLU A 60 10.97 10.45 -13.21
C GLU A 60 10.88 10.39 -11.68
N THR A 61 11.24 9.25 -11.09
CA THR A 61 11.05 8.97 -9.67
C THR A 61 12.40 8.87 -8.95
N ASP A 62 12.53 9.61 -7.85
CA ASP A 62 13.62 9.40 -6.90
C ASP A 62 13.37 8.10 -6.12
N VAL A 63 14.16 7.07 -6.43
CA VAL A 63 14.04 5.71 -5.88
C VAL A 63 14.22 5.69 -4.36
N ASP A 64 15.12 6.50 -3.81
CA ASP A 64 15.35 6.56 -2.35
C ASP A 64 14.15 7.18 -1.62
N ILE A 65 13.58 8.25 -2.19
CA ILE A 65 12.35 8.86 -1.67
C ILE A 65 11.18 7.87 -1.78
N PHE A 66 11.08 7.15 -2.90
CA PHE A 66 10.04 6.16 -3.12
C PHE A 66 10.13 5.03 -2.09
N LEU A 67 11.30 4.42 -1.91
CA LEU A 67 11.57 3.38 -0.91
C LEU A 67 11.17 3.83 0.49
N LYS A 68 11.51 5.07 0.87
CA LYS A 68 11.13 5.61 2.18
C LYS A 68 9.62 5.67 2.34
N ARG A 69 8.89 6.18 1.34
CA ARG A 69 7.42 6.29 1.37
C ARG A 69 6.73 4.93 1.36
N ILE A 70 7.25 3.97 0.59
CA ILE A 70 6.81 2.56 0.61
C ILE A 70 6.94 1.96 2.00
N ASN A 71 8.08 2.18 2.66
CA ASN A 71 8.29 1.73 4.04
C ASN A 71 7.30 2.35 5.03
N GLU A 72 6.98 3.63 4.88
CA GLU A 72 5.96 4.30 5.71
C GLU A 72 4.57 3.67 5.53
N VAL A 73 4.19 3.31 4.30
CA VAL A 73 2.94 2.58 4.02
C VAL A 73 2.98 1.17 4.61
N LYS A 74 4.08 0.44 4.43
CA LYS A 74 4.28 -0.90 5.00
C LYS A 74 4.08 -0.93 6.51
N GLU A 75 4.72 0.00 7.22
CA GLU A 75 4.60 0.09 8.69
C GLU A 75 3.19 0.51 9.13
N PHE A 76 2.52 1.37 8.35
CA PHE A 76 1.11 1.68 8.60
C PHE A 76 0.22 0.44 8.47
N ILE A 77 0.37 -0.35 7.40
CA ILE A 77 -0.40 -1.58 7.16
C ILE A 77 -0.17 -2.57 8.31
N LYS A 78 1.09 -2.81 8.70
CA LYS A 78 1.42 -3.69 9.85
C LYS A 78 0.73 -3.23 11.13
N ARG A 79 0.76 -1.93 11.41
CA ARG A 79 0.07 -1.36 12.58
C ARG A 79 -1.44 -1.59 12.51
N THR A 80 -2.05 -1.41 11.34
CA THR A 80 -3.48 -1.67 11.16
C THR A 80 -3.82 -3.15 11.36
N ILE A 81 -3.03 -4.08 10.82
CA ILE A 81 -3.20 -5.52 11.05
C ILE A 81 -3.15 -5.84 12.55
N ASN A 82 -2.15 -5.30 13.25
CA ASN A 82 -1.97 -5.49 14.70
C ASN A 82 -3.01 -4.77 15.57
N THR A 83 -3.81 -3.86 15.00
CA THR A 83 -4.91 -3.21 15.70
C THR A 83 -6.13 -4.14 15.64
N PRO A 84 -6.72 -4.56 16.77
CA PRO A 84 -7.91 -5.40 16.79
C PRO A 84 -9.02 -4.79 15.93
N LEU A 85 -9.74 -5.60 15.15
CA LEU A 85 -10.76 -5.12 14.21
C LEU A 85 -11.77 -4.16 14.86
N LYS A 86 -12.23 -4.49 16.07
CA LYS A 86 -13.15 -3.66 16.88
C LYS A 86 -12.60 -2.28 17.28
N GLU A 87 -11.29 -2.08 17.21
CA GLU A 87 -10.57 -0.84 17.56
C GLU A 87 -10.08 -0.09 16.31
N ARG A 88 -10.20 -0.68 15.12
CA ARG A 88 -9.89 0.01 13.88
C ARG A 88 -10.97 1.08 13.64
N GLY A 89 -10.58 2.34 13.77
CA GLY A 89 -11.49 3.47 13.58
C GLY A 89 -12.15 3.48 12.20
N GLU A 90 -13.30 4.15 12.13
CA GLU A 90 -14.02 4.39 10.89
C GLU A 90 -13.17 5.22 9.91
N PRO A 91 -13.26 4.97 8.60
CA PRO A 91 -12.68 5.86 7.60
C PRO A 91 -13.19 7.29 7.79
N ALA A 92 -12.33 8.30 7.60
CA ALA A 92 -12.81 9.67 7.47
C ALA A 92 -13.74 9.73 6.24
N LEU A 93 -15.00 10.14 6.44
CA LEU A 93 -16.00 10.34 5.40
C LEU A 93 -15.67 11.57 4.54
#